data_AF-A0A7K3H658-F1
#
_entry.id   AF-A0A7K3H658-F1
#
_cell.length_a   1.000
_cell.length_b   1.000
_cell.length_c   1.000
_cell.angle_alpha   90.00
_cell.angle_beta   90.00
_cell.angle_gamma   90.00
#
_symmetry.space_group_name_H-M   'P 1'
#
loop_
_entity.id
_entity.type
_entity.pdbx_description
1 polymer ?
#
loop_
_entity_poly.entity_id
_entity_poly.type
_entity_poly.pdbx_seq_one_letter_code
_entity_poly.pdbx_strand_id
1 'polypeptide(L)' 'MERDPQLPLHELVAGRLKEAHARVRSLQVTEDERMALSRRLLAITAAAKHDLPRAARRLERFMQDLDDSRLRRGTRT' A
#
# COMPACT_ATOMS: atom_id res chain seq x y z
N MET A 1 5.08 -30.04 -11.13
CA MET A 1 5.46 -28.94 -10.23
C MET A 1 4.19 -28.47 -9.56
N GLU A 2 4.08 -28.72 -8.27
CA GLU A 2 2.91 -28.32 -7.47
C GLU A 2 2.92 -26.79 -7.40
N ARG A 3 1.93 -26.13 -8.01
CA ARG A 3 1.79 -24.67 -7.89
C ARG A 3 1.45 -24.39 -6.44
N ASP A 4 2.39 -23.81 -5.71
CA ASP A 4 2.20 -23.43 -4.33
C ASP A 4 0.93 -22.54 -4.23
N PRO A 5 -0.10 -22.93 -3.46
CA PRO A 5 -1.34 -22.18 -3.39
C PRO A 5 -1.16 -20.78 -2.78
N GLN A 6 0.02 -20.45 -2.24
CA GLN A 6 0.36 -19.13 -1.74
C GLN A 6 0.99 -18.20 -2.80
N LEU A 7 1.48 -18.74 -3.92
CA LEU A 7 2.01 -17.95 -5.04
C LEU A 7 1.03 -16.87 -5.54
N PRO A 8 -0.27 -17.17 -5.78
CA PRO A 8 -1.19 -16.15 -6.29
C PRO A 8 -1.47 -15.03 -5.28
N LEU A 9 -1.47 -15.33 -3.98
CA LEU A 9 -1.62 -14.30 -2.94
C LEU A 9 -0.36 -13.42 -2.87
N HIS A 10 0.82 -14.02 -2.98
CA HIS A 10 2.07 -13.29 -2.98
C HIS A 10 2.17 -12.32 -4.18
N GLU A 11 1.84 -12.80 -5.38
CA GLU A 11 1.80 -11.97 -6.59
C GLU A 11 0.79 -10.82 -6.48
N LEU A 12 -0.41 -11.11 -5.94
CA LEU A 12 -1.43 -10.09 -5.70
C LEU A 12 -0.93 -9.01 -4.74
N VAL A 13 -0.33 -9.39 -3.61
CA VAL A 13 0.19 -8.46 -2.61
C VAL A 13 1.35 -7.65 -3.18
N ALA A 14 2.26 -8.29 -3.92
CA ALA A 14 3.36 -7.59 -4.58
C ALA A 14 2.86 -6.55 -5.60
N GLY A 15 1.86 -6.90 -6.41
CA GLY A 15 1.20 -5.98 -7.34
C GLY A 15 0.57 -4.77 -6.62
N ARG A 16 -0.15 -5.03 -5.52
CA ARG A 16 -0.77 -3.98 -4.70
C ARG A 16 0.27 -3.08 -4.03
N LEU A 17 1.40 -3.63 -3.57
CA LEU A 17 2.49 -2.83 -3.00
C LEU A 17 3.09 -1.89 -4.05
N LYS A 18 3.32 -2.39 -5.27
CA LYS A 18 3.81 -1.58 -6.39
C LYS A 18 2.86 -0.43 -6.72
N GLU A 19 1.55 -0.71 -6.77
CA GLU A 19 0.53 0.32 -6.99
C GLU A 19 0.55 1.37 -5.86
N ALA A 20 0.63 0.94 -4.61
CA ALA A 20 0.66 1.85 -3.46
C ALA A 20 1.90 2.78 -3.50
N HIS A 21 3.07 2.25 -3.85
CA HIS A 21 4.28 3.06 -4.06
C HIS A 21 4.11 4.10 -5.17
N ALA A 22 3.51 3.72 -6.30
CA ALA A 22 3.26 4.63 -7.42
C ALA A 22 2.27 5.74 -7.03
N ARG A 23 1.21 5.41 -6.28
CA ARG A 23 0.23 6.38 -5.78
C ARG A 23 0.84 7.37 -4.80
N VAL A 24 1.63 6.90 -3.83
CA VAL A 24 2.34 7.79 -2.88
C VAL A 24 3.27 8.74 -3.61
N ARG A 25 3.99 8.28 -4.64
CA ARG A 25 4.86 9.14 -5.46
C ARG A 25 4.07 10.19 -6.26
N SER A 26 2.88 9.85 -6.73
CA SER A 26 2.03 10.75 -7.53
C SER A 26 1.17 11.69 -6.67
N LEU A 27 1.09 11.45 -5.35
CA LEU A 27 0.31 12.28 -4.44
C LEU A 27 0.94 13.66 -4.29
N GLN A 28 0.13 14.71 -4.43
CA GLN A 28 0.52 16.10 -4.17
C GLN A 28 0.37 16.42 -2.68
N VAL A 29 1.32 15.95 -1.88
CA VAL A 29 1.43 16.18 -0.44
C VAL A 29 2.80 16.79 -0.11
N THR A 30 2.93 17.31 1.10
CA THR A 30 4.21 17.81 1.61
C THR A 30 5.26 16.70 1.69
N GLU A 31 6.53 17.07 1.76
CA GLU A 31 7.62 16.10 1.86
C GLU A 31 7.54 15.26 3.15
N ASP A 32 7.17 15.89 4.27
CA ASP A 32 6.98 15.21 5.56
C ASP A 32 5.86 14.15 5.49
N GLU A 33 4.71 14.51 4.92
CA GLU A 33 3.61 13.56 4.68
C GLU A 33 4.06 12.41 3.76
N ARG A 34 4.80 12.71 2.69
CA ARG A 34 5.33 11.70 1.78
C ARG A 34 6.30 10.74 2.47
N MET A 35 7.18 11.26 3.33
CA MET A 35 8.10 10.45 4.13
C MET A 35 7.34 9.55 5.11
N ALA A 36 6.31 10.08 5.79
CA ALA A 36 5.47 9.30 6.68
C ALA A 36 4.74 8.15 5.96
N LEU A 37 4.16 8.43 4.78
CA LEU A 37 3.51 7.42 3.93
C LEU A 37 4.51 6.36 3.43
N SER A 38 5.71 6.80 3.02
CA SER A 38 6.77 5.89 2.55
C SER A 38 7.26 4.98 3.67
N ARG A 39 7.41 5.51 4.89
CA ARG A 39 7.78 4.72 6.09
C ARG A 39 6.71 3.69 6.45
N ARG A 40 5.42 4.06 6.36
CA ARG A 40 4.30 3.13 6.53
C ARG A 40 4.35 2.00 5.49
N LEU A 41 4.60 2.32 4.21
CA LEU A 41 4.75 1.32 3.15
C LEU A 41 5.90 0.35 3.42
N LEU A 42 7.07 0.84 3.83
CA LEU A 42 8.21 -0.01 4.18
C LEU A 42 7.86 -1.00 5.30
N ALA A 43 7.12 -0.57 6.33
CA ALA A 43 6.68 -1.45 7.40
C ALA A 43 5.70 -2.54 6.92
N ILE A 44 4.82 -2.21 5.97
CA ILE A 44 3.89 -3.19 5.36
C ILE A 44 4.69 -4.20 4.51
N THR A 45 5.65 -3.74 3.70
CA THR A 45 6.53 -4.61 2.90
C THR A 45 7.37 -5.53 3.79
N ALA A 46 7.87 -5.04 4.92
CA ALA A 46 8.57 -5.87 5.89
C ALA A 46 7.64 -6.94 6.48
N ALA A 47 6.39 -6.57 6.84
CA ALA A 47 5.40 -7.52 7.32
C ALA A 47 5.05 -8.59 6.27
N ALA A 48 5.00 -8.23 4.98
CA ALA A 48 4.67 -9.17 3.91
C ALA A 48 5.66 -10.35 3.80
N LYS A 49 6.91 -10.15 4.23
CA LYS A 49 7.94 -11.21 4.27
C LYS A 49 7.69 -12.26 5.34
N HIS A 50 6.96 -11.92 6.40
CA HIS A 50 6.75 -12.77 7.58
C HIS A 50 5.29 -13.21 7.75
N ASP A 51 4.35 -12.36 7.37
CA ASP A 51 2.91 -12.55 7.54
C ASP A 51 2.17 -11.86 6.38
N LEU A 52 2.04 -12.63 5.29
CA LEU A 52 1.43 -12.16 4.05
C LEU A 52 -0.06 -11.78 4.23
N PRO A 53 -0.91 -12.56 4.93
CA PRO A 53 -2.30 -12.17 5.18
C PRO A 53 -2.43 -10.87 5.99
N ARG A 54 -1.60 -10.68 7.03
CA ARG A 54 -1.61 -9.44 7.82
C ARG A 54 -1.14 -8.25 7.00
N ALA A 55 -0.11 -8.43 6.18
CA ALA A 55 0.36 -7.38 5.28
C ALA A 55 -0.72 -6.97 4.27
N ALA A 56 -1.44 -7.94 3.70
CA ALA A 56 -2.55 -7.67 2.79
C ALA A 56 -3.65 -6.80 3.44
N ARG A 57 -4.07 -7.12 4.66
CA ARG A 57 -5.08 -6.31 5.40
C ARG A 57 -4.58 -4.90 5.70
N ARG A 58 -3.30 -4.75 6.08
CA ARG A 58 -2.70 -3.43 6.34
C ARG A 58 -2.57 -2.60 5.07
N LEU A 59 -2.21 -3.24 3.96
CA LEU A 59 -2.12 -2.62 2.65
C LEU A 59 -3.48 -2.15 2.15
N GLU A 60 -4.52 -2.95 2.33
CA GLU A 60 -5.89 -2.56 1.99
C GLU A 60 -6.33 -1.31 2.76
N ARG A 61 -6.09 -1.29 4.08
CA ARG A 61 -6.41 -0.11 4.91
C ARG A 61 -5.58 1.12 4.51
N PHE A 62 -4.32 0.93 4.16
CA PHE A 62 -3.46 2.01 3.67
C PHE A 62 -3.99 2.61 2.36
N MET A 63 -4.44 1.76 1.43
CA MET A 63 -5.03 2.22 0.17
C MET A 63 -6.35 2.98 0.40
N GLN A 64 -7.20 2.53 1.32
CA GLN A 64 -8.42 3.25 1.71
C GLN A 64 -8.11 4.62 2.32
N ASP A 65 -7.10 4.72 3.19
CA ASP A 65 -6.63 5.97 3.79
C ASP A 65 -6.12 6.97 2.73
N LEU A 66 -5.41 6.47 1.71
CA LEU A 66 -4.99 7.27 0.55
C LEU A 66 -6.18 7.75 -0.29
N ASP A 67 -7.17 6.90 -0.54
CA ASP A 67 -8.37 7.28 -1.29
C ASP A 67 -9.22 8.30 -0.52
N ASP A 68 -9.44 8.12 0.79
CA ASP A 68 -10.14 9.09 1.64
C ASP A 68 -9.42 10.44 1.69
N SER A 69 -8.08 10.42 1.81
CA SER A 69 -7.25 11.64 1.76
C SER A 69 -7.36 12.37 0.42
N ARG A 70 -7.45 11.64 -0.69
CA ARG A 70 -7.68 12.23 -2.03
C ARG A 70 -9.08 12.80 -2.15
N LEU A 71 -10.11 12.07 -1.69
CA LEU A 71 -11.51 12.51 -1.72
C LEU A 71 -11.70 13.79 -0.88
N ARG A 72 -11.11 13.86 0.32
CA ARG A 72 -11.17 15.06 1.17
C ARG A 72 -10.46 16.28 0.57
N ARG A 73 -9.46 16.09 -0.29
CA ARG A 73 -8.76 17.19 -0.98
C ARG A 73 -9.52 17.67 -2.22
N GLY A 74 -10.37 16.82 -2.81
CA GLY A 74 -11.15 17.12 -4.02
C GLY A 74 -12.42 17.94 -3.81
N THR A 75 -12.87 18.16 -2.58
CA THR A 75 -14.15 18.84 -2.26
C THR A 75 -14.01 20.32 -1.86
N ARG A 76 -13.02 21.03 -2.43
CA ARG A 76 -12.96 22.52 -2.39
C ARG A 76 -13.31 23.11 -3.76
N THR A 77 -14.56 22.91 -4.19
CA THR A 77 -15.19 23.72 -5.25
C THR A 77 -16.34 24.50 -4.66
#